data_AF-A0A7S2P5L7-F1
#
_entry.id   AF-A0A7S2P5L7-F1
#
_cell.length_a   1.000
_cell.length_b   1.000
_cell.length_c   1.000
_cell.angle_alpha   90.00
_cell.angle_beta   90.00
_cell.angle_gamma   90.00
#
_symmetry.space_group_name_H-M   'P 1'
#
loop_
_entity.id
_entity.type
_entity.pdbx_description
1 polymer ?
#
loop_
_entity_poly.entity_id
_entity_poly.type
_entity_poly.pdbx_seq_one_letter_code
_entity_poly.pdbx_strand_id
1 'polypeptide(L)'
;RDSAQAVERKDLCDTVAVATPLGEVALRRRARDVKVVDFIQFFNQHELPELRLRLAEMAPFVDEIHIAEGTRDFAGAHRELLWPTVSRSDAAIAEHLGKITYHPVEVPPGAWGYAIQEAILAPRLRVPGRGVMVEGDLDEIVRRDVLQAMRSCEPADGRGWDANVKMTLYSFSMAWTTGDWSAPPLVRDFDHTAGAP
;
A
#
# COMPACT_ATOMS: atom_id res chain seq x y z
N ARG A 1 2.84 2.16 -49.16
CA ARG A 1 2.38 0.95 -48.44
C ARG A 1 3.06 1.02 -47.09
N ASP A 2 2.46 1.73 -46.15
CA ASP A 2 2.99 1.88 -44.80
C ASP A 2 2.50 0.71 -43.97
N SER A 3 3.40 -0.22 -43.70
CA SER A 3 3.17 -1.31 -42.76
C SER A 3 3.17 -0.73 -41.35
N ALA A 4 1.98 -0.46 -40.81
CA ALA A 4 1.80 -0.24 -39.38
C ALA A 4 2.31 -1.48 -38.64
N GLN A 5 3.48 -1.36 -37.99
CA GLN A 5 3.95 -2.37 -37.05
C GLN A 5 2.93 -2.43 -35.91
N ALA A 6 2.26 -3.58 -35.79
CA ALA A 6 1.46 -3.88 -34.62
C ALA A 6 2.39 -3.91 -33.42
N VAL A 7 2.36 -2.86 -32.60
CA VAL A 7 2.98 -2.88 -31.28
C VAL A 7 2.22 -3.94 -30.50
N GLU A 8 2.83 -5.10 -30.32
CA GLU A 8 2.34 -6.16 -29.47
C GLU A 8 2.15 -5.56 -28.06
N ARG A 9 0.89 -5.38 -27.65
CA ARG A 9 0.59 -4.92 -26.30
C ARG A 9 1.01 -6.05 -25.37
N LYS A 10 2.18 -5.87 -24.74
CA LYS A 10 2.65 -6.74 -23.66
C LYS A 10 1.53 -6.87 -22.63
N ASP A 11 1.18 -8.11 -22.24
CA ASP A 11 0.15 -8.33 -21.23
C ASP A 11 0.61 -7.68 -19.92
N LEU A 12 -0.32 -7.07 -19.19
CA LEU A 12 -0.08 -6.48 -17.88
C LEU A 12 0.49 -7.50 -16.89
N CYS A 13 0.10 -8.78 -17.02
CA CYS A 13 0.64 -9.83 -16.16
C CYS A 13 2.08 -10.23 -16.55
N ASP A 14 2.57 -9.82 -17.73
CA ASP A 14 3.95 -10.08 -18.18
C ASP A 14 4.92 -8.93 -17.82
N THR A 15 4.41 -7.81 -17.29
CA THR A 15 5.23 -6.65 -16.93
C THR A 15 5.75 -6.69 -15.50
N VAL A 16 5.17 -7.53 -14.65
CA VAL A 16 5.47 -7.61 -13.22
C VAL A 16 5.70 -9.07 -12.82
N ALA A 17 6.73 -9.31 -12.01
CA ALA A 17 6.97 -10.59 -11.36
C ALA A 17 6.96 -10.42 -9.84
N VAL A 18 6.52 -11.46 -9.14
CA VAL A 18 6.46 -11.48 -7.68
C VAL A 18 7.71 -12.18 -7.14
N ALA A 19 8.39 -11.56 -6.18
CA ALA A 19 9.48 -12.21 -5.47
C ALA A 19 8.96 -12.95 -4.24
N THR A 20 9.23 -14.25 -4.16
CA THR A 20 8.94 -15.07 -2.97
C THR A 20 10.25 -15.62 -2.39
N PRO A 21 10.26 -16.14 -1.15
CA PRO A 21 11.43 -16.83 -0.60
C PRO A 21 11.90 -18.02 -1.45
N LEU A 22 11.04 -18.56 -2.33
CA LEU A 22 11.33 -19.68 -3.23
C LEU A 22 11.79 -19.24 -4.63
N GLY A 23 11.86 -17.93 -4.89
CA GLY A 23 12.23 -17.37 -6.19
C GLY A 23 11.15 -16.46 -6.79
N GLU A 24 11.37 -16.06 -8.04
CA GLU A 24 10.43 -15.25 -8.80
C GLU A 24 9.27 -16.09 -9.32
N VAL A 25 8.06 -15.55 -9.17
CA VAL A 25 6.80 -16.16 -9.61
C VAL A 25 6.19 -15.24 -10.67
N ALA A 26 5.91 -15.80 -11.84
CA ALA A 26 5.19 -15.12 -12.89
C ALA A 26 3.74 -14.85 -12.46
N LEU A 27 3.14 -13.80 -13.00
CA LEU A 27 1.73 -13.53 -12.79
C LEU A 27 0.90 -14.16 -13.91
N ARG A 28 -0.34 -14.52 -13.58
CA ARG A 28 -1.38 -14.88 -14.56
C ARG A 28 -2.61 -14.04 -14.35
N ARG A 29 -3.44 -13.90 -15.38
CA ARG A 29 -4.69 -13.14 -15.29
C ARG A 29 -5.68 -13.81 -14.32
N ARG A 30 -6.32 -13.00 -13.47
CA ARG A 30 -7.43 -13.43 -12.63
C ARG A 30 -8.68 -13.66 -13.47
N ALA A 31 -9.58 -14.51 -12.99
CA ALA A 31 -10.89 -14.69 -13.61
C ALA A 31 -11.77 -13.43 -13.52
N ARG A 32 -11.58 -12.61 -12.47
CA ARG A 32 -12.26 -11.34 -12.23
C ARG A 32 -11.29 -10.38 -11.54
N ASP A 33 -11.47 -9.09 -11.78
CA ASP A 33 -10.74 -8.06 -11.05
C ASP A 33 -11.09 -8.11 -9.56
N VAL A 34 -10.10 -7.75 -8.73
CA VAL A 34 -10.24 -7.65 -7.28
C VAL A 34 -10.08 -6.21 -6.80
N LYS A 35 -10.56 -5.95 -5.59
CA LYS A 35 -10.31 -4.70 -4.88
C LYS A 35 -8.83 -4.55 -4.57
N VAL A 36 -8.30 -3.34 -4.69
CA VAL A 36 -6.96 -2.95 -4.27
C VAL A 36 -7.07 -1.91 -3.16
N VAL A 37 -6.44 -2.18 -2.03
CA VAL A 37 -6.41 -1.31 -0.85
C VAL A 37 -5.00 -0.77 -0.66
N ASP A 38 -4.89 0.53 -0.42
CA ASP A 38 -3.67 1.14 0.10
C ASP A 38 -3.80 1.29 1.62
N PHE A 39 -2.93 0.68 2.42
CA PHE A 39 -2.90 0.79 3.87
C PHE A 39 -1.57 1.39 4.31
N ILE A 40 -1.64 2.58 4.91
CA ILE A 40 -0.46 3.36 5.29
C ILE A 40 -0.51 3.81 6.73
N GLN A 41 0.67 3.85 7.34
CA GLN A 41 0.88 4.54 8.60
C GLN A 41 1.22 6.01 8.32
N PHE A 42 0.58 6.93 9.04
CA PHE A 42 0.94 8.35 9.06
C PHE A 42 1.40 8.71 10.46
N PHE A 43 2.51 9.43 10.57
CA PHE A 43 3.22 9.58 11.83
C PHE A 43 3.54 11.03 12.16
N ASN A 44 3.88 11.88 11.19
CA ASN A 44 4.22 13.27 11.53
C ASN A 44 4.03 14.27 10.37
N GLN A 45 4.09 15.56 10.69
CA GLN A 45 3.88 16.65 9.72
C GLN A 45 4.92 16.71 8.59
N HIS A 46 6.12 16.18 8.80
CA HIS A 46 7.17 16.15 7.78
C HIS A 46 6.87 15.14 6.66
N GLU A 47 5.95 14.21 6.89
CA GLU A 47 5.49 13.23 5.90
C GLU A 47 4.35 13.77 5.03
N LEU A 48 3.85 14.99 5.29
CA LEU A 48 2.77 15.58 4.49
C LEU A 48 3.11 15.68 2.98
N PRO A 49 4.32 16.05 2.55
CA PRO A 49 4.69 16.01 1.14
C PRO A 49 4.63 14.59 0.55
N GLU A 50 5.08 13.59 1.29
CA GLU A 50 5.04 12.18 0.87
C GLU A 50 3.61 11.67 0.75
N LEU A 51 2.78 11.97 1.74
CA LEU A 51 1.36 11.65 1.71
C LEU A 51 0.65 12.28 0.50
N ARG A 52 0.89 13.56 0.21
CA ARG A 52 0.32 14.21 -0.99
C ARG A 52 0.77 13.51 -2.27
N LEU A 53 2.06 13.18 -2.38
CA LEU A 53 2.60 12.50 -3.55
C LEU A 53 2.00 11.09 -3.70
N ARG A 54 1.93 10.32 -2.60
CA ARG A 54 1.34 8.98 -2.60
C ARG A 54 -0.13 9.02 -3.03
N LEU A 55 -0.91 9.95 -2.49
CA LEU A 55 -2.31 10.12 -2.87
C LEU A 55 -2.43 10.49 -4.36
N ALA A 56 -1.63 11.43 -4.86
CA ALA A 56 -1.65 11.81 -6.27
C ALA A 56 -1.32 10.64 -7.21
N GLU A 57 -0.35 9.80 -6.85
CA GLU A 57 0.14 8.70 -7.68
C GLU A 57 -0.71 7.42 -7.56
N MET A 58 -1.17 7.07 -6.36
CA MET A 58 -1.81 5.77 -6.08
C MET A 58 -3.33 5.85 -5.99
N ALA A 59 -3.91 6.95 -5.48
CA ALA A 59 -5.35 7.06 -5.27
C ALA A 59 -6.20 6.80 -6.54
N PRO A 60 -5.76 7.13 -7.77
CA PRO A 60 -6.51 6.79 -8.98
C PRO A 60 -6.61 5.29 -9.27
N PHE A 61 -5.71 4.46 -8.71
CA PHE A 61 -5.58 3.05 -9.06
C PHE A 61 -6.03 2.09 -7.94
N VAL A 62 -6.22 2.60 -6.73
CA VAL A 62 -6.76 1.85 -5.58
C VAL A 62 -8.24 2.18 -5.36
N ASP A 63 -8.97 1.23 -4.79
CA ASP A 63 -10.39 1.41 -4.47
C ASP A 63 -10.58 2.15 -3.15
N GLU A 64 -9.75 1.85 -2.16
CA GLU A 64 -9.81 2.41 -0.81
C GLU A 64 -8.41 2.71 -0.28
N ILE A 65 -8.34 3.72 0.58
CA ILE A 65 -7.12 4.17 1.25
C ILE A 65 -7.39 4.14 2.75
N HIS A 66 -6.53 3.49 3.50
CA HIS A 66 -6.63 3.34 4.94
C HIS A 66 -5.42 4.02 5.59
N ILE A 67 -5.66 5.05 6.38
CA ILE A 67 -4.59 5.80 7.06
C ILE A 67 -4.70 5.50 8.55
N ALA A 68 -3.66 4.87 9.11
CA ALA A 68 -3.57 4.61 10.53
C ALA A 68 -2.59 5.58 11.21
N GLU A 69 -2.99 6.14 12.35
CA GLU A 69 -2.18 7.09 13.10
C GLU A 69 -2.21 6.77 14.59
N GLY A 70 -1.03 6.61 15.20
CA GLY A 70 -0.89 6.29 16.63
C GLY A 70 -0.76 7.49 17.56
N THR A 71 -1.25 7.36 18.78
CA THR A 71 -1.11 8.35 19.87
C THR A 71 0.27 8.40 20.52
N ARG A 72 1.24 7.62 20.03
CA ARG A 72 2.63 7.61 20.52
C ARG A 72 3.66 7.69 19.40
N ASP A 73 4.81 8.29 19.71
CA ASP A 73 5.97 8.28 18.84
C ASP A 73 6.83 7.01 19.01
N PHE A 74 7.91 6.84 18.23
CA PHE A 74 8.73 5.62 18.23
C PHE A 74 9.48 5.42 19.57
N ALA A 75 9.67 6.50 20.34
CA ALA A 75 10.22 6.47 21.69
C ALA A 75 9.16 6.17 22.76
N GLY A 76 7.89 6.01 22.38
CA GLY A 76 6.76 5.75 23.27
C GLY A 76 6.17 7.00 23.91
N ALA A 77 6.65 8.21 23.58
CA ALA A 77 6.11 9.45 24.09
C ALA A 77 4.74 9.73 23.45
N HIS A 78 3.81 10.26 24.24
CA HIS A 78 2.48 10.60 23.74
C HIS A 78 2.56 11.76 22.74
N ARG A 79 1.75 11.70 21.69
CA ARG A 79 1.62 12.76 20.69
C ARG A 79 0.17 12.97 20.28
N GLU A 80 -0.11 14.17 19.80
CA GLU A 80 -1.42 14.47 19.21
C GLU A 80 -1.53 13.85 17.81
N LEU A 81 -2.76 13.45 17.47
CA LEU A 81 -3.11 12.97 16.15
C LEU A 81 -3.28 14.15 15.19
N LEU A 82 -2.57 14.12 14.07
CA LEU A 82 -2.52 15.20 13.08
C LEU A 82 -3.66 15.12 12.06
N TRP A 83 -4.13 13.91 11.75
CA TRP A 83 -5.11 13.70 10.69
C TRP A 83 -6.41 14.53 10.83
N PRO A 84 -7.03 14.68 12.03
CA PRO A 84 -8.24 15.50 12.17
C PRO A 84 -8.06 16.96 11.76
N THR A 85 -6.85 17.50 11.85
CA THR A 85 -6.53 18.86 11.41
C THR A 85 -6.17 18.86 9.93
N VAL A 86 -5.22 18.02 9.53
CA VAL A 86 -4.66 17.96 8.18
C VAL A 86 -5.73 17.68 7.12
N SER A 87 -6.61 16.71 7.36
CA SER A 87 -7.67 16.30 6.42
C SER A 87 -8.63 17.44 6.04
N ARG A 88 -8.75 18.47 6.87
CA ARG A 88 -9.63 19.63 6.64
C ARG A 88 -8.91 20.84 6.06
N SER A 89 -7.62 20.97 6.29
CA SER A 89 -6.84 22.16 5.90
C SER A 89 -6.06 21.99 4.60
N ASP A 90 -5.84 20.77 4.15
CA ASP A 90 -5.02 20.47 2.97
C ASP A 90 -5.88 20.15 1.75
N ALA A 91 -5.83 21.03 0.74
CA ALA A 91 -6.65 20.89 -0.47
C ALA A 91 -6.31 19.64 -1.29
N ALA A 92 -5.03 19.24 -1.36
CA ALA A 92 -4.63 18.05 -2.12
C ALA A 92 -5.13 16.77 -1.45
N ILE A 93 -5.14 16.72 -0.11
CA ILE A 93 -5.72 15.60 0.63
C ILE A 93 -7.26 15.60 0.52
N ALA A 94 -7.87 16.79 0.55
CA ALA A 94 -9.33 16.95 0.50
C ALA A 94 -9.97 16.27 -0.72
N GLU A 95 -9.28 16.30 -1.88
CA GLU A 95 -9.72 15.67 -3.13
C GLU A 95 -9.92 14.15 -3.01
N HIS A 96 -9.23 13.50 -2.07
CA HIS A 96 -9.21 12.05 -1.90
C HIS A 96 -10.03 11.56 -0.70
N LEU A 97 -10.63 12.45 0.11
CA LEU A 97 -11.34 12.08 1.34
C LEU A 97 -12.44 11.04 1.14
N GLY A 98 -13.10 11.04 -0.02
CA GLY A 98 -14.13 10.05 -0.35
C GLY A 98 -13.63 8.61 -0.45
N LYS A 99 -12.31 8.39 -0.57
CA LYS A 99 -11.67 7.07 -0.56
C LYS A 99 -10.96 6.74 0.75
N ILE A 100 -10.79 7.72 1.64
CA ILE A 100 -9.93 7.58 2.82
C ILE A 100 -10.76 7.18 4.04
N THR A 101 -10.39 6.05 4.63
CA THR A 101 -10.83 5.64 5.96
C THR A 101 -9.70 5.88 6.96
N TYR A 102 -9.96 6.70 7.97
CA TYR A 102 -8.98 7.01 9.01
C TYR A 102 -9.12 6.10 10.23
N HIS A 103 -7.98 5.62 10.74
CA HIS A 103 -7.88 4.74 11.92
C HIS A 103 -7.03 5.44 12.99
N PRO A 104 -7.65 6.17 13.93
CA PRO A 104 -6.94 6.63 15.12
C PRO A 104 -6.63 5.42 16.01
N VAL A 105 -5.37 5.26 16.40
CA VAL A 105 -4.92 4.11 17.20
C VAL A 105 -4.37 4.58 18.53
N GLU A 106 -5.01 4.14 19.61
CA GLU A 106 -4.44 4.27 20.95
C GLU A 106 -3.32 3.24 21.13
N VAL A 107 -2.08 3.71 21.21
CA VAL A 107 -0.91 2.83 21.35
C VAL A 107 -0.74 2.45 22.82
N PRO A 108 -0.65 1.15 23.16
CA PRO A 108 -0.53 0.70 24.56
C PRO A 108 0.60 1.40 25.33
N PRO A 109 0.38 1.76 26.61
CA PRO A 109 1.45 2.26 27.46
C PRO A 109 2.62 1.28 27.53
N GLY A 110 3.84 1.78 27.41
CA GLY A 110 5.06 0.97 27.48
C GLY A 110 5.46 0.29 26.17
N ALA A 111 4.66 0.40 25.10
CA ALA A 111 5.12 0.05 23.76
C ALA A 111 6.27 0.99 23.33
N TRP A 112 7.22 0.46 22.57
CA TRP A 112 8.40 1.18 22.08
C TRP A 112 8.86 0.57 20.75
N GLY A 113 9.50 1.38 19.91
CA GLY A 113 10.03 0.94 18.63
C GLY A 113 9.00 0.26 17.73
N TYR A 114 9.37 -0.89 17.15
CA TYR A 114 8.52 -1.66 16.23
C TYR A 114 7.19 -2.14 16.84
N ALA A 115 7.11 -2.32 18.17
CA ALA A 115 5.84 -2.67 18.81
C ALA A 115 4.77 -1.58 18.65
N ILE A 116 5.20 -0.32 18.48
CA ILE A 116 4.29 0.82 18.21
C ILE A 116 3.78 0.74 16.78
N GLN A 117 4.66 0.48 15.81
CA GLN A 117 4.26 0.28 14.42
C GLN A 117 3.29 -0.90 14.27
N GLU A 118 3.57 -2.03 14.92
CA GLU A 118 2.66 -3.18 14.91
C GLU A 118 1.26 -2.84 15.46
N ALA A 119 1.20 -2.07 16.55
CA ALA A 119 -0.06 -1.61 17.13
C ALA A 119 -0.81 -0.67 16.17
N ILE A 120 -0.11 0.30 15.56
CA ILE A 120 -0.70 1.25 14.60
C ILE A 120 -1.23 0.53 13.36
N LEU A 121 -0.52 -0.50 12.90
CA LEU A 121 -0.91 -1.28 11.74
C LEU A 121 -2.04 -2.29 12.06
N ALA A 122 -2.38 -2.57 13.32
CA ALA A 122 -3.40 -3.57 13.69
C ALA A 122 -4.78 -3.41 12.99
N PRO A 123 -5.30 -2.20 12.70
CA PRO A 123 -6.57 -2.00 11.99
C PRO A 123 -6.64 -2.67 10.62
N ARG A 124 -5.50 -2.98 9.98
CA ARG A 124 -5.45 -3.68 8.69
C ARG A 124 -6.19 -5.02 8.70
N LEU A 125 -6.21 -5.70 9.84
CA LEU A 125 -6.89 -6.99 10.04
C LEU A 125 -8.42 -6.87 10.07
N ARG A 126 -8.95 -5.64 10.00
CA ARG A 126 -10.39 -5.35 10.04
C ARG A 126 -10.88 -4.58 8.82
N VAL A 127 -10.03 -4.43 7.79
CA VAL A 127 -10.43 -3.80 6.53
C VAL A 127 -11.50 -4.66 5.86
N PRO A 128 -12.70 -4.15 5.58
CA PRO A 128 -13.81 -4.98 5.12
C PRO A 128 -13.62 -5.49 3.70
N GLY A 129 -14.13 -6.71 3.46
CA GLY A 129 -14.19 -7.34 2.15
C GLY A 129 -12.99 -8.24 1.86
N ARG A 130 -12.67 -8.38 0.57
CA ARG A 130 -11.56 -9.18 0.08
C ARG A 130 -10.87 -8.49 -1.08
N GLY A 131 -9.57 -8.75 -1.28
CA GLY A 131 -8.80 -8.17 -2.37
C GLY A 131 -7.30 -8.27 -2.14
N VAL A 132 -6.55 -7.33 -2.72
CA VAL A 132 -5.12 -7.16 -2.48
C VAL A 132 -4.91 -5.89 -1.66
N MET A 133 -4.06 -5.96 -0.65
CA MET A 133 -3.66 -4.84 0.19
C MET A 133 -2.18 -4.53 -0.04
N VAL A 134 -1.87 -3.26 -0.23
CA VAL A 134 -0.52 -2.71 -0.20
C VAL A 134 -0.32 -2.12 1.19
N GLU A 135 0.55 -2.72 1.99
CA GLU A 135 0.97 -2.19 3.28
C GLU A 135 2.35 -1.59 3.16
N GLY A 136 2.50 -0.31 3.46
CA GLY A 136 3.80 0.36 3.35
C GLY A 136 3.92 1.66 4.12
N ASP A 137 5.15 2.12 4.21
CA ASP A 137 5.51 3.48 4.61
C ASP A 137 5.14 4.48 3.51
N LEU A 138 5.03 5.75 3.88
CA LEU A 138 4.50 6.80 2.99
C LEU A 138 5.36 7.05 1.75
N ASP A 139 6.67 6.88 1.86
CA ASP A 139 7.63 7.11 0.77
C ASP A 139 7.72 5.92 -0.20
N GLU A 140 6.96 4.85 0.02
CA GLU A 140 7.00 3.63 -0.80
C GLU A 140 5.90 3.60 -1.87
N ILE A 141 6.03 4.49 -2.86
CA ILE A 141 5.00 4.70 -3.88
C ILE A 141 5.10 3.66 -4.98
N VAL A 142 4.11 2.76 -5.02
CA VAL A 142 4.05 1.65 -5.98
C VAL A 142 3.69 2.17 -7.38
N ARG A 143 4.37 1.64 -8.41
CA ARG A 143 4.08 2.00 -9.80
C ARG A 143 2.66 1.66 -10.22
N ARG A 144 2.10 2.51 -11.09
CA ARG A 144 0.78 2.33 -11.70
C ARG A 144 0.55 0.95 -12.30
N ASP A 145 1.50 0.45 -13.09
CA ASP A 145 1.37 -0.85 -13.76
C ASP A 145 1.32 -2.01 -12.77
N VAL A 146 2.02 -1.90 -11.65
CA VAL A 146 1.96 -2.86 -10.55
C VAL A 146 0.61 -2.82 -9.86
N LEU A 147 0.06 -1.65 -9.54
CA LEU A 147 -1.29 -1.52 -8.95
C LEU A 147 -2.37 -2.08 -9.87
N GLN A 148 -2.23 -1.85 -11.18
CA GLN A 148 -3.12 -2.44 -12.17
C GLN A 148 -2.95 -3.98 -12.21
N ALA A 149 -1.72 -4.49 -12.12
CA ALA A 149 -1.46 -5.93 -12.08
C ALA A 149 -2.04 -6.56 -10.80
N MET A 150 -1.98 -5.92 -9.64
CA MET A 150 -2.61 -6.43 -8.41
C MET A 150 -4.12 -6.65 -8.57
N ARG A 151 -4.78 -5.72 -9.28
CA ARG A 151 -6.22 -5.78 -9.57
C ARG A 151 -6.57 -6.95 -10.48
N SER A 152 -5.82 -7.16 -11.56
CA SER A 152 -6.22 -8.05 -12.65
C SER A 152 -5.40 -9.34 -12.75
N CYS A 153 -4.32 -9.47 -12.00
CA CYS A 153 -3.39 -10.59 -12.04
C CYS A 153 -3.18 -11.20 -10.63
N GLU A 154 -2.80 -12.48 -10.61
CA GLU A 154 -2.45 -13.24 -9.42
C GLU A 154 -1.22 -14.11 -9.68
N PRO A 155 -0.43 -14.46 -8.64
CA PRO A 155 0.69 -15.38 -8.78
C PRO A 155 0.27 -16.70 -9.43
N ALA A 156 1.01 -17.10 -10.46
CA ALA A 156 0.64 -18.25 -11.30
C ALA A 156 0.69 -19.58 -10.54
N ASP A 157 1.45 -19.64 -9.44
CA ASP A 157 1.54 -20.80 -8.54
C ASP A 157 0.31 -20.97 -7.62
N GLY A 158 -0.65 -20.03 -7.65
CA GLY A 158 -1.89 -20.11 -6.90
C GLY A 158 -1.77 -19.80 -5.41
N ARG A 159 -0.60 -19.35 -4.92
CA ARG A 159 -0.41 -18.99 -3.50
C ARG A 159 -1.02 -17.63 -3.13
N GLY A 160 -1.50 -16.88 -4.11
CA GLY A 160 -1.97 -15.51 -3.92
C GLY A 160 -0.82 -14.54 -3.71
N TRP A 161 -1.15 -13.26 -3.60
CA TRP A 161 -0.18 -12.24 -3.24
C TRP A 161 0.25 -12.43 -1.79
N ASP A 162 1.55 -12.60 -1.57
CA ASP A 162 2.22 -12.54 -0.26
C ASP A 162 3.69 -12.20 -0.52
N ALA A 163 3.93 -10.96 -0.90
CA ALA A 163 5.21 -10.56 -1.43
C ALA A 163 5.60 -9.14 -1.10
N ASN A 164 6.88 -9.03 -0.78
CA ASN A 164 7.62 -7.80 -0.73
C ASN A 164 7.74 -7.20 -2.13
N VAL A 165 7.35 -5.93 -2.29
CA VAL A 165 7.54 -5.23 -3.57
C VAL A 165 9.05 -5.00 -3.78
N LYS A 166 9.59 -5.50 -4.89
CA LYS A 166 11.00 -5.28 -5.27
C LYS A 166 11.24 -3.82 -5.61
N MET A 167 12.43 -3.29 -5.32
CA MET A 167 12.76 -1.87 -5.58
C MET A 167 12.48 -1.38 -7.01
N THR A 168 12.61 -2.25 -8.01
CA THR A 168 12.33 -1.95 -9.42
C THR A 168 10.86 -1.66 -9.72
N LEU A 169 9.99 -1.87 -8.74
CA LEU A 169 8.53 -1.74 -8.84
C LEU A 169 8.00 -0.44 -8.17
N TYR A 170 8.87 0.44 -7.63
CA TYR A 170 8.49 1.78 -7.15
C TYR A 170 8.64 2.87 -8.21
N SER A 171 7.76 3.88 -8.15
CA SER A 171 7.88 5.12 -8.91
C SER A 171 8.79 6.13 -8.20
N PHE A 172 8.84 6.07 -6.86
CA PHE A 172 9.59 7.00 -6.02
C PHE A 172 9.92 6.33 -4.67
N SER A 173 11.12 6.59 -4.13
CA SER A 173 11.55 6.24 -2.76
C SER A 173 12.66 7.20 -2.34
N MET A 174 12.57 7.81 -1.15
CA MET A 174 13.57 8.78 -0.68
C MET A 174 14.67 8.18 0.21
N ALA A 175 14.44 6.98 0.77
CA ALA A 175 15.31 6.46 1.80
C ALA A 175 16.54 5.71 1.26
N TRP A 176 16.49 5.02 0.10
CA TRP A 176 17.59 4.14 -0.33
C TRP A 176 17.70 3.97 -1.86
N THR A 177 18.90 4.17 -2.42
CA THR A 177 19.18 4.03 -3.86
C THR A 177 19.86 2.70 -4.26
N THR A 178 20.19 1.83 -3.30
CA THR A 178 20.87 0.53 -3.54
C THR A 178 20.48 -0.54 -2.53
N GLY A 179 20.24 -1.78 -2.99
CA GLY A 179 20.02 -2.98 -2.15
C GLY A 179 18.55 -3.41 -2.07
N ASP A 180 18.30 -4.66 -1.69
CA ASP A 180 16.96 -5.13 -1.31
C ASP A 180 16.65 -4.67 0.12
N TRP A 181 15.43 -4.16 0.35
CA TRP A 181 14.97 -3.74 1.68
C TRP A 181 14.91 -4.95 2.62
N SER A 182 15.15 -4.71 3.91
CA SER A 182 14.87 -5.73 4.94
C SER A 182 13.37 -5.90 5.21
N ALA A 183 12.55 -4.87 4.94
CA ALA A 183 11.10 -4.87 5.11
C ALA A 183 10.40 -3.90 4.13
N PRO A 184 10.38 -4.20 2.81
CA PRO A 184 9.61 -3.41 1.84
C PRO A 184 8.11 -3.61 2.06
N PRO A 185 7.26 -2.80 1.41
CA PRO A 185 5.84 -2.89 1.51
C PRO A 185 5.39 -4.26 1.09
N LEU A 186 4.55 -4.80 1.96
CA LEU A 186 3.97 -6.11 1.81
C LEU A 186 2.71 -5.95 0.96
N VAL A 187 2.70 -6.66 -0.17
CA VAL A 187 1.49 -6.84 -0.96
C VAL A 187 0.94 -8.20 -0.63
N ARG A 188 -0.28 -8.22 -0.09
CA ARG A 188 -0.94 -9.47 0.28
C ARG A 188 -2.39 -9.53 -0.16
N ASP A 189 -2.85 -10.73 -0.49
CA ASP A 189 -4.28 -10.99 -0.55
C ASP A 189 -4.87 -10.91 0.88
N PHE A 190 -6.09 -10.40 0.99
CA PHE A 190 -6.85 -10.38 2.25
C PHE A 190 -8.28 -10.85 2.01
N ASP A 191 -8.87 -11.50 3.02
CA ASP A 191 -10.29 -11.83 3.07
C ASP A 191 -10.79 -11.70 4.51
N HIS A 192 -11.53 -10.62 4.76
CA HIS A 192 -12.16 -10.31 6.04
C HIS A 192 -13.69 -10.36 5.94
N THR A 193 -14.24 -11.08 4.95
CA THR A 193 -15.70 -11.21 4.76
C THR A 193 -16.37 -12.01 5.88
N ALA A 194 -15.62 -12.85 6.60
CA ALA A 194 -16.11 -13.66 7.71
C ALA A 194 -16.00 -12.96 9.09
N GLY A 195 -15.54 -11.69 9.14
CA GLY A 195 -15.02 -11.07 10.37
C GLY A 195 -15.70 -9.79 10.84
N ALA A 196 -16.95 -9.51 10.45
CA ALA A 196 -17.73 -8.50 11.15
C ALA A 196 -18.29 -9.10 12.46
N PRO A 197 -17.86 -8.67 13.65
CA PRO A 197 -18.67 -8.88 14.85
C PRO A 197 -20.03 -8.19 14.73
#